data_AF-A0A2R7MAZ7-F1
#
_entry.id   AF-A0A2R7MAZ7-F1
#
_cell.length_a   1.000
_cell.length_b   1.000
_cell.length_c   1.000
_cell.angle_alpha   90.00
_cell.angle_beta   90.00
_cell.angle_gamma   90.00
#
_symmetry.space_group_name_H-M   'P 1'
#
loop_
_entity.id
_entity.type
_entity.pdbx_description
1 polymer ?
#
loop_
_entity_poly.entity_id
_entity_poly.type
_entity_poly.pdbx_seq_one_letter_code
_entity_poly.pdbx_strand_id
1 'polypeptide(L)'
;MQTSSPPRSLSPVALRVRAVLNEWDPIGVHLIGRGWPDDEYDDLILPILEALDVRPSVDDLAAELRGVVEIDYGLPAPDGCHDVARSLLALSR
;
A
#
# COMPACT_ATOMS: atom_id res chain seq x y z
N MET A 1 12.13 -10.17 -25.45
CA MET A 1 11.38 -9.89 -24.21
C MET A 1 12.38 -9.45 -23.16
N GLN A 2 12.38 -8.17 -22.79
CA GLN A 2 13.08 -7.71 -21.59
C GLN A 2 12.16 -8.01 -20.42
N THR A 3 12.53 -8.98 -19.59
CA THR A 3 11.94 -9.12 -18.25
C THR A 3 12.64 -8.10 -17.38
N SER A 4 11.89 -7.06 -16.97
CA SER A 4 12.36 -6.01 -16.07
C SER A 4 13.15 -6.59 -14.91
N SER A 5 14.31 -5.98 -14.65
CA SER A 5 15.18 -6.30 -13.51
C SER A 5 14.40 -6.24 -12.19
N PRO A 6 14.80 -7.01 -11.15
CA PRO A 6 14.23 -6.84 -9.81
C PRO A 6 14.35 -5.38 -9.39
N PRO A 7 13.41 -4.82 -8.60
CA PRO A 7 13.52 -3.44 -8.17
C PRO A 7 14.86 -3.23 -7.49
N ARG A 8 15.52 -2.12 -7.85
CA ARG A 8 16.61 -1.54 -7.06
C ARG A 8 16.15 -1.54 -5.60
N SER A 9 16.99 -2.00 -4.68
CA SER A 9 16.71 -2.08 -3.25
C SER A 9 15.76 -0.96 -2.80
N LEU A 10 14.60 -1.33 -2.26
CA LEU A 10 13.60 -0.36 -1.81
C LEU A 10 14.25 0.66 -0.88
N SER A 11 13.84 1.92 -1.03
CA SER A 11 14.27 2.98 -0.11
C SER A 11 13.74 2.68 1.31
N PRO A 12 14.35 3.23 2.37
CA PRO A 12 13.86 3.05 3.73
C PRO A 12 12.39 3.48 3.92
N VAL A 13 11.93 4.50 3.19
CA VAL A 13 10.52 4.93 3.23
C VAL A 13 9.61 3.93 2.51
N ALA A 14 10.04 3.39 1.37
CA ALA A 14 9.29 2.35 0.66
C ALA A 14 9.12 1.08 1.50
N LEU A 15 10.14 0.68 2.26
CA LEU A 15 10.03 -0.45 3.19
C LEU A 15 9.03 -0.20 4.33
N ARG A 16 8.90 1.06 4.79
CA ARG A 16 7.89 1.43 5.80
C ARG A 16 6.48 1.43 5.22
N VAL A 17 6.31 1.94 3.99
CA VAL A 17 5.03 1.85 3.27
C VAL A 17 4.63 0.39 3.09
N ARG A 18 5.54 -0.47 2.63
CA ARG A 18 5.31 -1.92 2.53
C ARG A 18 4.84 -2.52 3.85
N ALA A 19 5.50 -2.18 4.97
CA ALA A 19 5.12 -2.69 6.27
C ALA A 19 3.69 -2.30 6.66
N VAL A 20 3.29 -1.05 6.42
CA VAL A 20 1.92 -0.58 6.68
C VAL A 20 0.89 -1.31 5.80
N LEU A 21 1.21 -1.57 4.53
CA LEU A 21 0.33 -2.30 3.62
C LEU A 21 0.18 -3.78 4.01
N ASN A 22 1.28 -4.43 4.39
CA ASN A 22 1.25 -5.81 4.87
C ASN A 22 0.52 -5.96 6.22
N GLU A 23 0.56 -4.93 7.08
CA GLU A 23 -0.22 -4.92 8.32
C GLU A 23 -1.71 -4.68 8.07
N TRP A 24 -2.05 -3.84 7.08
CA TRP A 24 -3.43 -3.62 6.66
C TRP A 24 -4.05 -4.89 6.06
N ASP A 25 -3.30 -5.57 5.18
CA ASP A 25 -3.69 -6.83 4.54
C ASP A 25 -5.13 -6.82 3.99
N PRO A 26 -5.49 -5.89 3.08
CA PRO A 26 -6.88 -5.74 2.63
C PRO A 26 -7.44 -7.00 1.95
N ILE A 27 -6.56 -7.84 1.39
CA ILE A 27 -6.92 -9.09 0.70
C ILE A 27 -6.95 -10.28 1.67
N GLY A 28 -6.39 -10.14 2.87
CA GLY A 28 -6.32 -11.20 3.87
C GLY A 28 -5.31 -12.30 3.54
N VAL A 29 -4.25 -12.00 2.78
CA VAL A 29 -3.25 -13.00 2.36
C VAL A 29 -2.51 -13.59 3.56
N HIS A 30 -2.33 -12.83 4.65
CA HIS A 30 -1.69 -13.32 5.87
C HIS A 30 -2.63 -14.18 6.73
N LEU A 31 -3.94 -14.14 6.48
CA LEU A 31 -4.93 -15.02 7.11
C LEU A 31 -4.99 -16.41 6.46
N ILE A 32 -4.56 -16.53 5.20
CA ILE A 32 -4.69 -17.76 4.40
C ILE A 32 -3.54 -18.75 4.68
N GLY A 33 -2.35 -18.27 5.09
CA GLY A 33 -1.26 -19.15 5.49
C GLY A 33 0.05 -18.43 5.80
N ARG A 34 0.94 -19.11 6.55
CA ARG A 34 2.32 -18.62 6.76
C ARG A 34 3.13 -18.80 5.47
N GLY A 35 3.80 -17.74 5.02
CA GLY A 35 4.73 -17.79 3.89
C GLY A 35 4.24 -17.08 2.63
N TRP A 36 3.22 -16.22 2.73
CA TRP A 36 2.89 -15.31 1.64
C TRP A 36 4.06 -14.34 1.39
N PRO A 37 4.40 -13.99 0.14
CA PRO A 37 5.47 -13.06 -0.14
C PRO A 37 5.22 -11.66 0.44
N ASP A 38 6.25 -11.06 1.04
CA ASP A 38 6.19 -9.70 1.61
C ASP A 38 6.01 -8.60 0.54
N ASP A 39 6.17 -8.94 -0.74
CA ASP A 39 6.07 -8.05 -1.89
C ASP A 39 4.69 -8.03 -2.57
N GLU A 40 3.67 -8.67 -1.97
CA GLU A 40 2.29 -8.70 -2.49
C GLU A 40 1.74 -7.30 -2.81
N TYR A 41 2.06 -6.31 -1.97
CA TYR A 41 1.56 -4.93 -2.08
C TYR A 41 2.60 -3.95 -2.64
N ASP A 42 3.69 -4.45 -3.25
CA ASP A 42 4.77 -3.60 -3.74
C ASP A 42 4.36 -2.68 -4.89
N ASP A 43 3.36 -3.11 -5.67
CA ASP A 43 2.78 -2.35 -6.77
C ASP A 43 2.14 -1.03 -6.29
N LEU A 44 1.63 -0.99 -5.06
CA LEU A 44 1.05 0.20 -4.44
C LEU A 44 2.08 1.17 -3.87
N ILE A 45 3.33 0.73 -3.66
CA ILE A 45 4.34 1.56 -2.99
C ILE A 45 4.62 2.84 -3.77
N LEU A 46 4.85 2.74 -5.09
CA LEU A 46 5.16 3.92 -5.90
C LEU A 46 3.97 4.90 -5.98
N PRO A 47 2.74 4.44 -6.31
CA PRO A 47 1.56 5.31 -6.25
C PRO A 47 1.37 6.01 -4.90
N ILE A 48 1.58 5.31 -3.78
CA ILE A 48 1.45 5.90 -2.44
C ILE A 48 2.53 6.95 -2.19
N LEU A 49 3.78 6.68 -2.58
CA LEU A 49 4.85 7.68 -2.43
C LEU A 49 4.56 8.94 -3.24
N GLU A 50 4.06 8.80 -4.47
CA GLU A 50 3.64 9.92 -5.31
C GLU A 50 2.45 10.68 -4.70
N ALA A 51 1.48 9.97 -4.15
CA ALA A 51 0.36 10.58 -3.42
C ALA A 51 0.84 11.32 -2.16
N LEU A 52 1.79 10.78 -1.40
CA LEU A 52 2.32 11.45 -0.20
C LEU A 52 3.07 12.74 -0.52
N ASP A 53 3.75 12.82 -1.68
CA ASP A 53 4.48 14.02 -2.11
C ASP A 53 3.57 15.25 -2.30
N VAL A 54 2.30 15.06 -2.65
CA VAL A 54 1.33 16.16 -2.77
C VAL A 54 0.70 16.58 -1.43
N ARG A 55 1.10 15.94 -0.31
CA ARG A 55 0.59 16.19 1.04
C ARG A 55 -0.95 16.21 1.13
N PRO A 56 -1.59 15.08 0.79
CA PRO A 56 -3.04 14.97 0.76
C PRO A 56 -3.61 15.03 2.18
N SER A 57 -4.90 15.31 2.29
CA SER A 57 -5.60 15.08 3.55
C SER A 57 -5.74 13.58 3.81
N VAL A 58 -6.05 13.22 5.07
CA VAL A 58 -6.35 11.83 5.44
C VAL A 58 -7.53 11.29 4.61
N ASP A 59 -8.56 12.11 4.40
CA ASP A 59 -9.78 11.71 3.72
C ASP A 59 -9.52 11.46 2.22
N ASP A 60 -8.69 12.31 1.58
CA ASP A 60 -8.31 12.14 0.18
C ASP A 60 -7.53 10.85 -0.04
N LEU A 61 -6.51 10.60 0.79
CA LEU A 61 -5.69 9.39 0.70
C LEU A 61 -6.51 8.13 1.03
N ALA A 62 -7.41 8.20 2.00
CA ALA A 62 -8.30 7.09 2.32
C ALA A 62 -9.26 6.77 1.16
N ALA A 63 -9.75 7.78 0.45
CA ALA A 63 -10.60 7.59 -0.72
C ALA A 63 -9.82 6.98 -1.90
N GLU A 64 -8.57 7.40 -2.13
CA GLU A 64 -7.69 6.77 -3.12
C GLU A 64 -7.40 5.30 -2.80
N LEU A 65 -6.99 4.99 -1.56
CA LEU A 65 -6.74 3.62 -1.11
C LEU A 65 -7.97 2.73 -1.30
N ARG A 66 -9.15 3.27 -0.95
CA ARG A 66 -10.42 2.58 -1.17
C ARG A 66 -10.67 2.31 -2.65
N GLY A 67 -10.46 3.32 -3.50
CA GLY A 67 -10.65 3.19 -4.95
C GLY A 67 -9.76 2.11 -5.56
N VAL A 68 -8.47 2.09 -5.19
CA VAL A 68 -7.51 1.06 -5.61
C VAL A 68 -7.98 -0.32 -5.18
N VAL A 69 -8.36 -0.50 -3.92
CA VAL A 69 -8.78 -1.81 -3.42
C VAL A 69 -10.10 -2.28 -4.03
N GLU A 70 -11.05 -1.38 -4.26
CA GLU A 70 -12.33 -1.70 -4.91
C GLU A 70 -12.16 -2.00 -6.41
N ILE A 71 -11.32 -1.25 -7.12
CA ILE A 71 -11.22 -1.30 -8.58
C ILE A 71 -10.15 -2.30 -9.03
N ASP A 72 -8.95 -2.23 -8.46
CA ASP A 72 -7.79 -2.99 -8.93
C ASP A 72 -7.75 -4.39 -8.29
N TYR A 73 -8.11 -4.49 -7.01
CA TYR A 73 -8.17 -5.78 -6.30
C TYR A 73 -9.58 -6.39 -6.28
N GLY A 74 -10.60 -5.66 -6.73
CA GLY A 74 -11.98 -6.16 -6.82
C GLY A 74 -12.62 -6.45 -5.47
N LEU A 75 -12.13 -5.84 -4.39
CA LEU A 75 -12.62 -6.06 -3.02
C LEU A 75 -13.67 -5.02 -2.65
N PRO A 76 -14.94 -5.41 -2.44
CA PRO A 76 -15.99 -4.45 -2.11
C PRO A 76 -15.80 -3.92 -0.68
N ALA A 77 -15.73 -2.60 -0.53
CA ALA A 77 -15.73 -1.89 0.75
C ALA A 77 -14.61 -2.32 1.72
N PRO A 78 -13.34 -2.05 1.40
CA PRO A 78 -12.24 -2.27 2.32
C PRO A 78 -12.39 -1.45 3.60
N ASP A 79 -12.28 -2.12 4.74
CA ASP A 79 -12.23 -1.48 6.05
C ASP A 79 -10.82 -0.92 6.33
N GLY A 80 -10.74 0.06 7.24
CA GLY A 80 -9.45 0.56 7.74
C GLY A 80 -8.71 1.58 6.86
N CYS A 81 -9.25 1.98 5.69
CA CYS A 81 -8.58 2.93 4.79
C CYS A 81 -8.14 4.25 5.47
N HIS A 82 -8.96 4.79 6.39
CA HIS A 82 -8.61 6.02 7.12
C HIS A 82 -7.48 5.81 8.14
N ASP A 83 -7.40 4.64 8.75
CA ASP A 83 -6.35 4.32 9.72
C ASP A 83 -5.01 4.13 8.98
N VAL A 84 -5.05 3.44 7.84
CA VAL A 84 -3.91 3.25 6.95
C VAL A 84 -3.44 4.59 6.40
N ALA A 85 -4.35 5.45 5.91
CA ALA A 85 -4.01 6.79 5.44
C ALA A 85 -3.30 7.62 6.52
N ARG A 86 -3.77 7.56 7.78
CA ARG A 86 -3.09 8.22 8.91
C ARG A 86 -1.70 7.64 9.16
N SER A 87 -1.54 6.33 9.12
CA SER A 87 -0.23 5.68 9.28
C SER A 87 0.75 6.08 8.18
N LEU A 88 0.30 6.10 6.92
CA LEU A 88 1.12 6.51 5.76
C LEU A 88 1.53 7.99 5.84
N LEU A 89 0.60 8.89 6.18
CA LEU A 89 0.90 10.31 6.36
C LEU A 89 1.82 10.60 7.54
N ALA A 90 1.89 9.71 8.54
CA ALA A 90 2.86 9.82 9.62
C ALA A 90 4.28 9.45 9.18
N LEU A 91 4.46 8.73 8.07
CA LEU A 91 5.78 8.36 7.54
C LEU A 91 6.49 9.50 6.81
N SER A 92 5.74 10.48 6.30
CA SER A 92 6.25 11.63 5.54
C SER A 92 6.56 12.87 6.39
N ARG A 93 6.39 12.76 7.72
CA ARG A 93 6.73 13.79 8.72
C ARG A 93 8.11 13.58 9.32
#